data_AF-A0A661DUG7-F1
#
_entry.id   AF-A0A661DUG7-F1
#
_cell.length_a   1.000
_cell.length_b   1.000
_cell.length_c   1.000
_cell.angle_alpha   90.00
_cell.angle_beta   90.00
_cell.angle_gamma   90.00
#
_symmetry.space_group_name_H-M   'P 1'
#
loop_
_entity.id
_entity.type
_entity.pdbx_description
1 polymer ?
#
loop_
_entity_poly.entity_id
_entity_poly.type
_entity_poly.pdbx_seq_one_letter_code
_entity_poly.pdbx_strand_id
1 'polypeptide(L)'
;VDSSIQDYRYEDAFGTIDSEATIVRTGGADDGASGAFSYAMTPKADGTLEGSCAALKSPWLTTWVEGGSQTLTIYICNDTASTDYLEDEVWVEFYTPDSGDTAQHDLTFDPTDHILESATTITDDTGSTWGAGGNNHQKLSVTVTTGFEGFAYARLHLAKRQATPDTLYLDPVIVVT
;
A
#
# COMPACT_ATOMS: atom_id res chain seq x y z
N VAL A 1 -29.90 -0.88 11.61
CA VAL A 1 -28.69 -1.36 10.92
C VAL A 1 -27.57 -1.16 11.92
N ASP A 2 -26.92 -2.23 12.34
CA ASP A 2 -25.87 -2.14 13.35
C ASP A 2 -24.65 -1.47 12.72
N SER A 3 -24.28 -0.28 13.19
CA SER A 3 -23.12 0.48 12.70
C SER A 3 -21.81 -0.05 13.28
N SER A 4 -21.82 -1.08 14.13
CA SER A 4 -20.61 -1.61 14.77
C SER A 4 -19.80 -2.59 13.92
N ILE A 5 -20.24 -2.89 12.68
CA ILE A 5 -19.46 -3.70 11.70
C ILE A 5 -18.51 -2.82 10.87
N GLN A 6 -18.50 -1.51 11.07
CA GLN A 6 -17.87 -0.53 10.18
C GLN A 6 -16.44 -0.12 10.54
N ASP A 7 -15.96 -0.48 11.74
CA ASP A 7 -14.56 -0.24 12.13
C ASP A 7 -13.70 -1.41 11.65
N TYR A 8 -13.01 -1.25 10.52
CA TYR A 8 -11.96 -2.20 10.17
C TYR A 8 -10.78 -1.98 11.12
N ARG A 9 -10.65 -2.89 12.09
CA ARG A 9 -9.49 -2.99 12.95
C ARG A 9 -8.89 -4.38 12.82
N TYR A 10 -7.65 -4.43 12.39
CA TYR A 10 -6.85 -5.64 12.31
C TYR A 10 -5.61 -5.50 13.19
N GLU A 11 -5.31 -6.54 13.96
CA GLU A 11 -4.13 -6.56 14.80
C GLU A 11 -3.53 -7.96 14.76
N ASP A 12 -2.24 -8.03 14.51
CA ASP A 12 -1.47 -9.26 14.58
C ASP A 12 -0.13 -9.06 15.31
N ALA A 13 0.76 -10.03 15.17
CA ALA A 13 2.10 -9.99 15.76
C ALA A 13 3.00 -8.91 15.13
N PHE A 14 2.67 -8.43 13.93
CA PHE A 14 3.48 -7.52 13.12
C PHE A 14 2.99 -6.08 13.19
N GLY A 15 1.74 -5.84 13.57
CA GLY A 15 1.25 -4.47 13.75
C GLY A 15 -0.25 -4.33 13.97
N THR A 16 -0.72 -3.11 13.78
CA THR A 16 -2.13 -2.73 13.79
C THR A 16 -2.49 -2.01 12.50
N ILE A 17 -3.71 -2.26 12.02
CA ILE A 17 -4.33 -1.54 10.91
C ILE A 17 -5.69 -1.07 11.38
N ASP A 18 -5.90 0.24 11.35
CA ASP A 18 -7.17 0.86 11.70
C ASP A 18 -7.70 1.65 10.49
N SER A 19 -9.02 1.75 10.37
CA SER A 19 -9.65 2.66 9.40
C SER A 19 -9.47 4.11 9.88
N GLU A 20 -8.99 4.97 8.99
CA GLU A 20 -8.78 6.40 9.23
C GLU A 20 -9.63 7.23 8.26
N ALA A 21 -10.36 8.21 8.79
CA ALA A 21 -11.34 9.01 8.03
C ALA A 21 -10.94 10.48 7.85
N THR A 22 -9.82 10.91 8.46
CA THR A 22 -9.33 12.30 8.43
C THR A 22 -8.08 12.45 7.57
N ILE A 23 -7.10 11.56 7.69
CA ILE A 23 -5.90 11.53 6.84
C ILE A 23 -6.19 10.62 5.64
N VAL A 24 -6.96 11.16 4.71
CA VAL A 24 -7.46 10.46 3.51
C VAL A 24 -7.08 11.21 2.25
N ARG A 25 -6.83 10.49 1.16
CA ARG A 25 -6.49 11.09 -0.14
C ARG A 25 -7.76 11.64 -0.80
N THR A 26 -7.71 12.88 -1.30
CA THR A 26 -8.82 13.47 -2.06
C THR A 26 -9.05 12.67 -3.34
N GLY A 27 -10.26 12.15 -3.54
CA GLY A 27 -10.57 11.27 -4.66
C GLY A 27 -9.94 9.87 -4.55
N GLY A 28 -9.53 9.48 -3.33
CA GLY A 28 -9.14 8.11 -2.99
C GLY A 28 -10.33 7.21 -2.66
N ALA A 29 -10.09 6.20 -1.84
CA ALA A 29 -11.11 5.25 -1.42
C ALA A 29 -12.27 5.89 -0.67
N ASP A 30 -13.49 5.46 -0.98
CA ASP A 30 -14.73 5.85 -0.32
C ASP A 30 -15.61 4.60 -0.19
N ASP A 31 -16.11 4.32 1.02
CA ASP A 31 -16.94 3.14 1.30
C ASP A 31 -18.41 3.33 0.89
N GLY A 32 -18.78 4.52 0.39
CA GLY A 32 -20.12 4.91 -0.01
C GLY A 32 -21.12 5.04 1.15
N ALA A 33 -20.68 4.85 2.39
CA ALA A 33 -21.52 4.85 3.59
C ALA A 33 -21.02 5.86 4.64
N SER A 34 -19.78 5.70 5.08
CA SER A 34 -19.07 6.55 6.04
C SER A 34 -18.22 7.62 5.35
N GLY A 35 -17.94 7.44 4.05
CA GLY A 35 -17.23 8.37 3.19
C GLY A 35 -15.80 7.91 2.90
N ALA A 36 -14.93 8.88 2.62
CA ALA A 36 -13.54 8.63 2.31
C ALA A 36 -12.78 7.98 3.48
N PHE A 37 -11.90 7.04 3.18
CA PHE A 37 -11.09 6.36 4.19
C PHE A 37 -9.68 6.02 3.70
N SER A 38 -8.78 5.80 4.65
CA SER A 38 -7.46 5.22 4.45
C SER A 38 -7.22 4.10 5.47
N TYR A 39 -6.19 3.29 5.25
CA TYR A 39 -5.70 2.35 6.25
C TYR A 39 -4.51 2.97 6.99
N ALA A 40 -4.69 3.26 8.28
CA ALA A 40 -3.61 3.63 9.18
C ALA A 40 -2.89 2.37 9.64
N MET A 41 -1.64 2.20 9.20
CA MET A 41 -0.83 1.02 9.41
C MET A 41 0.35 1.34 10.33
N THR A 42 0.41 0.69 11.50
CA THR A 42 1.47 0.90 12.51
C THR A 42 2.19 -0.43 12.78
N PRO A 43 3.47 -0.58 12.38
CA PRO A 43 4.21 -1.82 12.58
C PRO A 43 4.72 -1.90 14.02
N LYS A 44 4.74 -3.11 14.59
CA LYS A 44 5.20 -3.36 15.98
C LYS A 44 6.70 -3.64 16.09
N ALA A 45 7.35 -4.01 14.99
CA ALA A 45 8.76 -4.38 14.97
C ALA A 45 9.39 -4.11 13.59
N ASP A 46 10.72 -4.06 13.55
CA ASP A 46 11.47 -3.97 12.31
C ASP A 46 11.68 -5.35 11.68
N GLY A 47 11.20 -5.51 10.46
CA GLY A 47 11.57 -6.56 9.53
C GLY A 47 12.86 -6.17 8.81
N THR A 48 13.86 -7.03 8.87
CA THR A 48 15.16 -6.81 8.20
C THR A 48 15.33 -7.61 6.92
N LEU A 49 14.37 -8.49 6.62
CA LEU A 49 14.39 -9.40 5.48
C LEU A 49 13.07 -9.31 4.72
N GLU A 50 13.14 -9.02 3.43
CA GLU A 50 12.00 -8.89 2.52
C GLU A 50 11.17 -10.19 2.44
N GLY A 51 11.85 -11.35 2.52
CA GLY A 51 11.23 -12.68 2.57
C GLY A 51 10.73 -13.11 3.96
N SER A 52 11.01 -12.33 5.02
CA SER A 52 10.49 -12.67 6.33
C SER A 52 9.00 -12.36 6.40
N CYS A 53 8.25 -13.24 7.06
CA CYS A 53 6.85 -13.00 7.38
C CYS A 53 6.60 -11.81 8.32
N ALA A 54 7.64 -11.01 8.64
CA ALA A 54 7.63 -10.02 9.70
C ALA A 54 7.09 -8.64 9.32
N ALA A 55 6.78 -8.39 8.04
CA ALA A 55 6.16 -7.13 7.62
C ALA A 55 4.67 -7.10 7.92
N LEU A 56 4.17 -5.94 8.36
CA LEU A 56 2.75 -5.67 8.46
C LEU A 56 2.16 -5.55 7.06
N LYS A 57 1.14 -6.36 6.77
CA LYS A 57 0.56 -6.48 5.44
C LYS A 57 -0.81 -5.82 5.40
N SER A 58 -1.05 -4.97 4.40
CA SER A 58 -2.37 -4.41 4.15
C SER A 58 -3.40 -5.51 3.84
N PRO A 59 -4.71 -5.22 3.96
CA PRO A 59 -5.72 -5.97 3.23
C PRO A 59 -5.37 -6.04 1.74
N TRP A 60 -5.87 -7.07 1.06
CA TRP A 60 -5.75 -7.16 -0.40
C TRP A 60 -6.52 -6.01 -1.05
N LEU A 61 -5.82 -5.27 -1.90
CA LEU A 61 -6.39 -4.26 -2.78
C LEU A 61 -6.67 -4.91 -4.13
N THR A 62 -7.73 -4.49 -4.81
CA THR A 62 -8.13 -5.06 -6.09
C THR A 62 -8.53 -3.97 -7.07
N THR A 63 -8.16 -4.14 -8.33
CA THR A 63 -8.62 -3.27 -9.42
C THR A 63 -8.78 -4.08 -10.71
N TRP A 64 -9.58 -3.58 -11.64
CA TRP A 64 -9.67 -4.15 -12.98
C TRP A 64 -8.57 -3.55 -13.85
N VAL A 65 -7.89 -4.39 -14.63
CA VAL A 65 -6.88 -3.97 -15.60
C VAL A 65 -7.27 -4.49 -16.97
N GLU A 66 -7.06 -3.67 -18.00
CA GLU A 66 -7.27 -4.05 -19.39
C GLU A 66 -6.11 -4.93 -19.91
N GLY A 67 -6.22 -5.44 -21.14
CA GLY A 67 -5.06 -5.99 -21.85
C GLY A 67 -4.11 -4.89 -22.34
N GLY A 68 -2.80 -5.09 -22.20
CA GLY A 68 -1.76 -4.17 -22.66
C GLY A 68 -0.94 -3.55 -21.54
N SER A 69 -0.18 -2.50 -21.87
CA SER A 69 0.67 -1.80 -20.92
C SER A 69 -0.14 -0.79 -20.12
N GLN A 70 -0.18 -0.96 -18.79
CA GLN A 70 -0.82 -0.04 -17.85
C GLN A 70 0.10 0.18 -16.65
N THR A 71 -0.04 1.33 -16.01
CA THR A 71 0.69 1.67 -14.79
C THR A 71 -0.25 1.61 -13.61
N LEU A 72 0.10 0.78 -12.63
CA LEU A 72 -0.62 0.63 -11.37
C LEU A 72 0.08 1.47 -10.32
N THR A 73 -0.66 2.39 -9.69
CA THR A 73 -0.13 3.29 -8.66
C THR A 73 -0.93 3.14 -7.38
N ILE A 74 -0.20 3.03 -6.27
CA ILE A 74 -0.74 3.12 -4.91
C ILE A 74 -0.13 4.35 -4.24
N TYR A 75 -0.97 5.06 -3.49
CA TYR A 75 -0.59 6.27 -2.79
C TYR A 75 -0.53 6.05 -1.28
N ILE A 76 0.50 6.63 -0.67
CA ILE A 76 0.69 6.63 0.77
C ILE A 76 1.00 8.04 1.25
N CYS A 77 0.81 8.28 2.53
CA CYS A 77 1.36 9.42 3.23
C CYS A 77 1.72 9.03 4.67
N ASN A 78 2.32 9.97 5.41
CA ASN A 78 2.49 9.87 6.85
C ASN A 78 2.05 11.16 7.55
N ASP A 79 2.04 11.17 8.88
CA ASP A 79 1.60 12.33 9.67
C ASP A 79 2.74 13.29 10.05
N THR A 80 3.95 13.05 9.55
CA THR A 80 5.16 13.80 9.91
C THR A 80 5.57 14.72 8.76
N ALA A 81 6.12 15.91 9.03
CA ALA A 81 6.41 16.90 7.98
C ALA A 81 7.81 16.81 7.33
N SER A 82 8.67 15.85 7.72
CA SER A 82 10.09 15.87 7.37
C SER A 82 10.75 14.51 7.11
N THR A 83 9.97 13.45 7.02
CA THR A 83 10.50 12.08 6.95
C THR A 83 9.66 11.25 6.01
N ASP A 84 10.28 10.89 4.90
CA ASP A 84 9.73 10.02 3.87
C ASP A 84 10.03 8.56 4.20
N TYR A 85 9.15 7.66 3.75
CA TYR A 85 9.46 6.24 3.76
C TYR A 85 10.46 5.89 2.65
N LEU A 86 11.28 4.89 2.95
CA LEU A 86 12.28 4.34 2.04
C LEU A 86 11.79 3.01 1.43
N GLU A 87 12.37 2.65 0.29
CA GLU A 87 12.03 1.40 -0.43
C GLU A 87 12.31 0.13 0.39
N ASP A 88 13.21 0.21 1.37
CA ASP A 88 13.55 -0.88 2.27
C ASP A 88 12.67 -0.91 3.54
N GLU A 89 11.75 0.05 3.68
CA GLU A 89 10.79 0.16 4.77
C GLU A 89 9.38 -0.23 4.30
N VAL A 90 9.05 0.08 3.05
CA VAL A 90 7.73 -0.13 2.46
C VAL A 90 7.83 -0.59 1.01
N TRP A 91 7.10 -1.65 0.66
CA TRP A 91 6.97 -2.11 -0.74
C TRP A 91 5.57 -2.63 -1.04
N VAL A 92 5.29 -2.90 -2.32
CA VAL A 92 4.03 -3.46 -2.78
C VAL A 92 4.27 -4.70 -3.64
N GLU A 93 3.51 -5.75 -3.37
CA GLU A 93 3.35 -6.90 -4.27
C GLU A 93 2.15 -6.68 -5.19
N PHE A 94 2.33 -6.86 -6.51
CA PHE A 94 1.24 -6.86 -7.48
C PHE A 94 1.06 -8.24 -8.11
N TYR A 95 -0.19 -8.61 -8.36
CA TYR A 95 -0.59 -9.82 -9.08
C TYR A 95 -1.49 -9.40 -10.23
N THR A 96 -1.17 -9.80 -11.45
CA THR A 96 -1.87 -9.38 -12.66
C THR A 96 -2.44 -10.59 -13.43
N PRO A 97 -3.57 -10.44 -14.14
CA PRO A 97 -4.25 -11.56 -14.79
C PRO A 97 -3.39 -12.24 -15.87
N ASP A 98 -3.49 -13.58 -15.95
CA ASP A 98 -2.82 -14.43 -16.93
C ASP A 98 -3.80 -15.27 -17.78
N SER A 99 -3.24 -16.08 -18.70
CA SER A 99 -4.04 -16.93 -19.60
C SER A 99 -4.91 -17.99 -18.92
N GLY A 100 -4.70 -18.25 -17.63
CA GLY A 100 -5.55 -19.12 -16.82
C GLY A 100 -6.67 -18.38 -16.09
N ASP A 101 -6.84 -17.07 -16.33
CA ASP A 101 -7.67 -16.17 -15.51
C ASP A 101 -7.24 -16.19 -14.02
N THR A 102 -5.96 -16.47 -13.79
CA THR A 102 -5.35 -16.46 -12.46
C THR A 102 -4.37 -15.31 -12.38
N ALA A 103 -4.33 -14.61 -11.26
CA ALA A 103 -3.39 -13.52 -11.10
C ALA A 103 -1.96 -14.12 -10.99
N GLN A 104 -1.12 -13.89 -12.00
CA GLN A 104 0.30 -14.16 -11.93
C GLN A 104 0.97 -13.14 -11.03
N HIS A 105 1.79 -13.65 -10.13
CA HIS A 105 2.69 -12.87 -9.32
C HIS A 105 3.79 -12.32 -10.22
N ASP A 106 3.73 -11.04 -10.56
CA ASP A 106 4.81 -10.38 -11.30
C ASP A 106 5.81 -9.81 -10.28
N LEU A 107 6.53 -10.71 -9.59
CA LEU A 107 7.75 -10.38 -8.88
C LEU A 107 8.92 -10.94 -9.67
N THR A 108 9.62 -10.08 -10.40
CA THR A 108 10.95 -10.44 -10.89
C THR A 108 11.91 -10.31 -9.70
N PHE A 109 12.02 -11.36 -8.90
CA PHE A 109 12.93 -11.43 -7.75
C PHE A 109 13.78 -12.70 -7.83
N ASP A 110 15.09 -12.54 -7.79
CA ASP A 110 16.04 -13.65 -7.63
C ASP A 110 15.98 -14.09 -6.15
N PRO A 111 15.61 -15.34 -5.82
CA PRO A 111 15.29 -15.78 -4.47
C PRO A 111 16.53 -16.00 -3.59
N THR A 112 17.25 -14.92 -3.32
CA THR A 112 18.09 -14.81 -2.13
C THR A 112 17.41 -13.79 -1.22
N ASP A 113 17.19 -14.12 0.05
CA ASP A 113 16.69 -13.19 1.07
C ASP A 113 17.48 -11.88 0.99
N HIS A 114 16.94 -10.86 0.31
CA HIS A 114 17.60 -9.57 0.25
C HIS A 114 17.47 -8.94 1.63
N ILE A 115 18.62 -8.59 2.18
CA ILE A 115 18.66 -7.65 3.30
C ILE A 115 18.10 -6.35 2.75
N LEU A 116 17.13 -5.79 3.46
CA LEU A 116 16.54 -4.49 3.18
C LEU A 116 17.61 -3.41 3.45
N GLU A 117 18.51 -3.18 2.49
CA GLU A 117 19.64 -2.22 2.54
C GLU A 117 19.48 -0.99 1.62
N SER A 118 18.40 -0.89 0.84
CA SER A 118 18.18 0.24 -0.08
C SER A 118 17.72 1.49 0.66
N ALA A 119 18.57 2.50 0.79
CA ALA A 119 18.24 3.79 1.40
C ALA A 119 17.54 4.79 0.44
N THR A 120 16.94 4.31 -0.64
CA THR A 120 16.29 5.19 -1.63
C THR A 120 14.92 5.61 -1.13
N THR A 121 14.66 6.91 -1.14
CA THR A 121 13.35 7.48 -0.82
C THR A 121 12.30 7.06 -1.85
N ILE A 122 11.14 6.59 -1.39
CA ILE A 122 10.01 6.32 -2.29
C ILE A 122 9.60 7.62 -2.97
N THR A 123 9.24 7.52 -4.26
CA THR A 123 8.93 8.69 -5.09
C THR A 123 7.84 9.57 -4.49
N ASP A 124 8.10 10.87 -4.41
CA ASP A 124 7.12 11.87 -3.96
C ASP A 124 5.90 11.93 -4.89
N ASP A 125 4.74 12.06 -4.25
CA ASP A 125 3.48 12.39 -4.89
C ASP A 125 3.15 13.88 -4.72
N THR A 126 3.58 14.68 -5.68
CA THR A 126 3.32 16.12 -5.70
C THR A 126 1.94 16.50 -6.22
N GLY A 127 1.17 15.52 -6.72
CA GLY A 127 -0.10 15.76 -7.42
C GLY A 127 -1.33 15.56 -6.54
N SER A 128 -1.29 14.63 -5.57
CA SER A 128 -2.44 14.38 -4.71
C SER A 128 -2.51 15.35 -3.53
N THR A 129 -3.72 15.51 -3.02
CA THR A 129 -3.98 16.20 -1.76
C THR A 129 -4.50 15.19 -0.75
N TRP A 130 -4.11 15.34 0.50
CA TRP A 130 -4.57 14.53 1.61
C TRP A 130 -5.27 15.41 2.64
N GLY A 131 -6.13 14.80 3.45
CA GLY A 131 -6.80 15.48 4.55
C GLY A 131 -5.82 16.00 5.61
N ALA A 132 -6.36 16.79 6.55
CA ALA A 132 -5.54 17.50 7.52
C ALA A 132 -4.66 16.54 8.34
N GLY A 133 -3.36 16.80 8.37
CA GLY A 133 -2.37 15.96 9.07
C GLY A 133 -1.62 15.01 8.15
N GLY A 134 -2.13 14.73 6.94
CA GLY A 134 -1.37 14.02 5.90
C GLY A 134 -0.23 14.90 5.37
N ASN A 135 0.98 14.36 5.44
CA ASN A 135 2.24 14.97 5.01
C ASN A 135 3.06 13.93 4.24
N ASN A 136 4.16 14.37 3.59
CA ASN A 136 5.09 13.48 2.88
C ASN A 136 4.36 12.47 1.98
N HIS A 137 3.60 13.00 1.02
CA HIS A 137 2.83 12.17 0.11
C HIS A 137 3.80 11.45 -0.83
N GLN A 138 3.67 10.13 -0.93
CA GLN A 138 4.52 9.29 -1.75
C GLN A 138 3.67 8.32 -2.56
N LYS A 139 4.27 7.75 -3.61
CA LYS A 139 3.60 6.78 -4.47
C LYS A 139 4.52 5.63 -4.84
N LEU A 140 3.93 4.43 -4.88
CA LEU A 140 4.55 3.23 -5.43
C LEU A 140 3.86 2.91 -6.75
N SER A 141 4.63 2.84 -7.82
CA SER A 141 4.12 2.73 -9.18
C SER A 141 4.88 1.67 -9.95
N VAL A 142 4.15 0.77 -10.62
CA VAL A 142 4.74 -0.24 -11.51
C VAL A 142 3.99 -0.26 -12.83
N THR A 143 4.73 -0.30 -13.94
CA THR A 143 4.15 -0.54 -15.26
C THR A 143 4.13 -2.03 -15.52
N VAL A 144 2.92 -2.58 -15.71
CA VAL A 144 2.68 -3.99 -16.02
C VAL A 144 2.19 -4.11 -17.45
N THR A 145 2.57 -5.20 -18.13
CA THR A 145 2.03 -5.53 -19.46
C THR A 145 1.22 -6.81 -19.36
N THR A 146 -0.09 -6.67 -19.28
CA THR A 146 -1.01 -7.80 -19.11
C THR A 146 -1.42 -8.35 -20.48
N GLY A 147 -1.35 -9.68 -20.63
CA GLY A 147 -1.82 -10.35 -21.84
C GLY A 147 -3.35 -10.46 -21.92
N PHE A 148 -4.02 -10.32 -20.77
CA PHE A 148 -5.46 -10.51 -20.59
C PHE A 148 -6.02 -9.42 -19.69
N GLU A 149 -7.27 -9.04 -19.92
CA GLU A 149 -8.03 -8.19 -19.00
C GLU A 149 -8.52 -9.01 -17.80
N GLY A 150 -8.64 -8.37 -16.62
CA GLY A 150 -9.08 -9.07 -15.41
C GLY A 150 -8.77 -8.33 -14.12
N PHE A 151 -8.96 -9.00 -12.99
CA PHE A 151 -8.62 -8.43 -11.69
C PHE A 151 -7.12 -8.52 -11.41
N ALA A 152 -6.51 -7.37 -11.16
CA ALA A 152 -5.23 -7.27 -10.49
C ALA A 152 -5.42 -7.16 -8.98
N TYR A 153 -4.50 -7.76 -8.23
CA TYR A 153 -4.46 -7.72 -6.77
C TYR A 153 -3.17 -7.04 -6.33
N ALA A 154 -3.22 -6.27 -5.26
CA ALA A 154 -2.03 -5.70 -4.66
C ALA A 154 -2.06 -5.83 -3.14
N ARG A 155 -0.86 -5.86 -2.54
CA ARG A 155 -0.71 -5.80 -1.09
C ARG A 155 0.52 -5.00 -0.73
N LEU A 156 0.33 -4.01 0.15
CA LEU A 156 1.42 -3.21 0.71
C LEU A 156 2.01 -3.93 1.93
N HIS A 157 3.33 -3.88 2.04
CA HIS A 157 4.09 -4.38 3.17
C HIS A 157 4.81 -3.22 3.82
N LEU A 158 4.60 -3.06 5.12
CA LEU A 158 5.30 -2.10 5.97
C LEU A 158 6.20 -2.91 6.91
N ALA A 159 7.50 -2.92 6.60
CA ALA A 159 8.45 -3.77 7.29
C ALA A 159 9.13 -3.10 8.47
N LYS A 160 9.49 -1.83 8.37
CA LYS A 160 10.29 -1.16 9.40
C LYS A 160 9.44 -0.13 10.14
N ARG A 161 9.65 -0.08 11.45
CA ARG A 161 9.12 0.98 12.30
C ARG A 161 10.08 2.17 12.26
N GLN A 162 9.55 3.35 11.96
CA GLN A 162 10.33 4.58 12.15
C GLN A 162 10.03 5.15 13.53
N ALA A 163 11.03 5.79 14.14
CA ALA A 163 10.79 6.57 15.36
C ALA A 163 9.80 7.71 15.09
N THR A 164 9.83 8.26 13.87
CA THR A 164 8.92 9.27 13.34
C THR A 164 9.05 9.22 11.81
N PRO A 165 8.04 8.80 11.02
CA PRO A 165 6.64 8.50 11.38
C PRO A 165 6.37 7.07 11.88
N ASP A 166 5.54 6.91 12.92
CA ASP A 166 5.18 5.57 13.41
C ASP A 166 4.05 4.91 12.59
N THR A 167 3.26 5.71 11.87
CA THR A 167 2.07 5.25 11.13
C THR A 167 2.10 5.68 9.67
N LEU A 168 1.90 4.72 8.78
CA LEU A 168 1.68 4.93 7.35
C LEU A 168 0.18 4.98 7.07
N TYR A 169 -0.26 5.94 6.27
CA TYR A 169 -1.65 6.00 5.81
C TYR A 169 -1.68 5.61 4.34
N LEU A 170 -2.34 4.48 4.05
CA LEU A 170 -2.49 3.91 2.72
C LEU A 170 -3.86 4.29 2.16
N ASP A 171 -3.91 4.87 0.95
CA ASP A 171 -5.15 4.97 0.16
C ASP A 171 -5.45 3.60 -0.46
N PRO A 172 -6.51 2.88 -0.06
CA PRO A 172 -6.78 1.51 -0.50
C PRO A 172 -7.45 1.46 -1.89
N VAL A 173 -7.02 2.33 -2.80
CA VAL A 173 -7.39 2.35 -4.22
C VAL A 173 -6.13 2.23 -5.06
N ILE A 174 -6.15 1.29 -6.02
CA ILE A 174 -5.12 1.20 -7.06
C ILE A 174 -5.57 2.07 -8.22
N VAL A 175 -4.79 3.11 -8.53
CA VAL A 175 -5.01 3.97 -9.70
C VAL A 175 -4.35 3.34 -10.92
N VAL A 176 -5.13 3.16 -11.98
CA VAL A 176 -4.69 2.57 -13.25
C VAL A 176 -4.62 3.69 -14.30
N THR A 177 -3.47 3.81 -14.98
CA THR A 177 -3.23 4.79 -16.06
C THR A 177 -2.52 4.19 -17.25
#